data_AF-A0AAD3D668-F1
#
_entry.id   AF-A0AAD3D668-F1
#
_cell.length_a   1.000
_cell.length_b   1.000
_cell.length_c   1.000
_cell.angle_alpha   90.00
_cell.angle_beta   90.00
_cell.angle_gamma   90.00
#
_symmetry.space_group_name_H-M   'P 1'
#
loop_
_entity.id
_entity.type
_entity.pdbx_description
1 polymer ?
#
loop_
_entity_poly.entity_id
_entity_poly.type
_entity_poly.pdbx_seq_one_letter_code
_entity_poly.pdbx_strand_id
1 'polypeptide(L)'
;MSSDEIEEIAERQQAELDFIDAAYSSDEAWIQTSNYNDTTIHVVHRRLNLPLGNYDDNNGESSDSLEIDLIASMPPRYPMDESAPLIIDASIANHRKRNGSVLDSSSARKLGLDALPKLVEILRAEATDNAGQESLLVIFARAEEWIETDWKDILEETITCSSKAIKGGEKKTASNMDPTKPMVLARKLIYSHHIIAKSKRKAIADLSRDFQLGGYAKIGWPGIIIIEGEESNCDKFYDTIRPMKWQHLVLRGEERVPIENHDINALNAKRCFPIKMVELAEDQMSHLAEICREANIEALFKTSMRMYEKKEDDKLTGTDEVDTEAQYGVMVHVDHMNDRKGYEKWIQKACKSTGCKELIVRCRKHQSSHNTRMAIVVCIFGEEDSVKQVLKRWRISRVDVDSKGVPCLERMMKVIVEGNIVEESDMHEVLDEASAKINQNGVISSNDFNEFCFSIGAATWRDAQQKFLNLT
;
A
#
# COMPACT_ATOMS: atom_id res chain seq x y z
N MET A 1 5.84 22.79 -32.88
CA MET A 1 6.61 21.60 -32.51
C MET A 1 7.78 21.53 -33.45
N SER A 2 8.98 21.35 -32.93
CA SER A 2 10.16 21.10 -33.76
C SER A 2 10.04 19.75 -34.47
N SER A 3 10.85 19.53 -35.51
CA SER A 3 10.91 18.21 -36.17
C SER A 3 11.29 17.11 -35.19
N ASP A 4 12.25 17.42 -34.30
CA ASP A 4 12.78 16.49 -33.29
C ASP A 4 11.69 16.11 -32.26
N GLU A 5 10.85 17.07 -31.83
CA GLU A 5 9.73 16.79 -30.91
C GLU A 5 8.67 15.88 -31.54
N ILE A 6 8.41 16.02 -32.85
CA ILE A 6 7.44 15.18 -33.57
C ILE A 6 7.97 13.75 -33.70
N GLU A 7 9.26 13.59 -33.99
CA GLU A 7 9.92 12.29 -34.07
C GLU A 7 9.94 11.58 -32.72
N GLU A 8 10.30 12.27 -31.63
CA GLU A 8 10.27 11.73 -30.27
C GLU A 8 8.87 11.27 -29.84
N ILE A 9 7.84 12.06 -30.16
CA ILE A 9 6.44 11.69 -29.87
C ILE A 9 6.05 10.42 -30.64
N ALA A 10 6.40 10.34 -31.93
CA ALA A 10 6.10 9.18 -32.75
C ALA A 10 6.82 7.91 -32.22
N GLU A 11 8.08 8.02 -31.80
CA GLU A 11 8.83 6.92 -31.21
C GLU A 11 8.19 6.42 -29.90
N ARG A 12 7.77 7.33 -29.02
CA ARG A 12 7.12 6.98 -27.75
C ARG A 12 5.75 6.35 -27.94
N GLN A 13 4.95 6.88 -28.86
CA GLN A 13 3.67 6.27 -29.24
C GLN A 13 3.89 4.87 -29.81
N GLN A 14 4.84 4.71 -30.74
CA GLN A 14 5.15 3.42 -31.35
C GLN A 14 5.63 2.39 -30.32
N ALA A 15 6.40 2.81 -29.31
CA ALA A 15 6.83 1.91 -28.22
C ALA A 15 5.65 1.35 -27.40
N GLU A 16 4.61 2.16 -27.13
CA GLU A 16 3.39 1.65 -26.47
C GLU A 16 2.62 0.70 -27.39
N LEU A 17 2.53 0.99 -28.68
CA LEU A 17 1.85 0.13 -29.67
C LEU A 17 2.55 -1.22 -29.82
N ASP A 18 3.88 -1.23 -29.95
CA ASP A 18 4.70 -2.44 -30.05
C ASP A 18 4.54 -3.32 -28.81
N PHE A 19 4.39 -2.69 -27.64
CA PHE A 19 4.09 -3.42 -26.41
C PHE A 19 2.72 -4.09 -26.47
N ILE A 20 1.67 -3.39 -26.95
CA ILE A 20 0.33 -3.96 -27.05
C ILE A 20 0.33 -5.17 -27.99
N ASP A 21 0.96 -5.06 -29.15
CA ASP A 21 1.08 -6.16 -30.12
C ASP A 21 1.86 -7.37 -29.58
N ALA A 22 2.81 -7.13 -28.65
CA ALA A 22 3.57 -8.19 -28.00
C ALA A 22 2.86 -8.82 -26.79
N ALA A 23 2.04 -8.04 -26.07
CA ALA A 23 1.42 -8.44 -24.81
C ALA A 23 0.05 -9.10 -24.97
N TYR A 24 -0.70 -8.75 -26.03
CA TYR A 24 -2.08 -9.17 -26.24
C TYR A 24 -2.27 -9.85 -27.60
N SER A 25 -3.24 -10.75 -27.70
CA SER A 25 -3.65 -11.33 -28.98
C SER A 25 -4.56 -10.39 -29.77
N SER A 26 -4.68 -10.61 -31.09
CA SER A 26 -5.46 -9.74 -31.99
C SER A 26 -6.97 -9.69 -31.70
N ASP A 27 -7.49 -10.64 -30.94
CA ASP A 27 -8.86 -10.68 -30.45
C ASP A 27 -9.04 -9.99 -29.08
N GLU A 28 -7.96 -9.84 -28.32
CA GLU A 28 -7.92 -9.17 -27.01
C GLU A 28 -7.64 -7.68 -27.12
N ALA A 29 -6.74 -7.29 -28.03
CA ALA A 29 -6.45 -5.90 -28.35
C ALA A 29 -6.09 -5.73 -29.83
N TRP A 30 -6.50 -4.61 -30.42
CA TRP A 30 -6.12 -4.27 -31.79
C TRP A 30 -5.94 -2.77 -31.96
N ILE A 31 -5.09 -2.40 -32.92
CA ILE A 31 -4.74 -1.02 -33.19
C ILE A 31 -5.39 -0.58 -34.50
N GLN A 32 -6.04 0.58 -34.48
CA GLN A 32 -6.56 1.25 -35.66
C GLN A 32 -5.79 2.55 -35.86
N THR A 33 -5.01 2.61 -36.94
CA THR A 33 -4.26 3.80 -37.32
C THR A 33 -5.01 4.55 -38.42
N SER A 34 -5.20 5.85 -38.23
CA SER A 34 -5.82 6.73 -39.22
C SER A 34 -4.89 7.91 -39.51
N ASN A 35 -4.71 8.22 -40.79
CA ASN A 35 -3.88 9.33 -41.24
C ASN A 35 -4.78 10.45 -41.74
N TYR A 36 -4.71 11.61 -41.09
CA TYR A 36 -5.47 12.79 -41.49
C TYR A 36 -4.54 14.01 -41.52
N ASN A 37 -4.45 14.70 -42.65
CA ASN A 37 -3.65 15.93 -42.83
C ASN A 37 -2.23 15.84 -42.24
N ASP A 38 -1.46 14.80 -42.60
CA ASP A 38 -0.08 14.58 -42.14
C ASP A 38 0.09 14.30 -40.63
N THR A 39 -1.02 14.06 -39.92
CA THR A 39 -1.02 13.58 -38.54
C THR A 39 -1.54 12.15 -38.46
N THR A 40 -0.75 11.28 -37.85
CA THR A 40 -1.12 9.91 -37.53
C THR A 40 -1.84 9.90 -36.19
N ILE A 41 -3.04 9.32 -36.16
CA ILE A 41 -3.80 9.12 -34.93
C ILE A 41 -3.96 7.62 -34.73
N HIS A 42 -3.49 7.14 -33.58
CA HIS A 42 -3.61 5.75 -33.17
C HIS A 42 -4.78 5.61 -32.20
N VAL A 43 -5.63 4.63 -32.47
CA VAL A 43 -6.72 4.23 -31.58
C VAL A 43 -6.48 2.78 -31.20
N VAL A 44 -6.30 2.53 -29.92
CA VAL A 44 -6.11 1.19 -29.37
C VAL A 44 -7.44 0.72 -28.80
N HIS A 45 -7.88 -0.44 -29.25
CA HIS A 45 -9.05 -1.12 -28.73
C HIS A 45 -8.62 -2.28 -27.84
N ARG A 46 -9.26 -2.43 -26.68
CA ARG A 46 -9.03 -3.51 -25.73
C ARG A 46 -10.36 -4.14 -25.36
N ARG A 47 -10.53 -5.44 -25.66
CA ARG A 47 -11.71 -6.20 -25.28
C ARG A 47 -11.57 -6.74 -23.86
N LEU A 48 -12.50 -6.39 -22.99
CA LEU A 48 -12.53 -6.84 -21.60
C LEU A 48 -13.80 -7.65 -21.32
N ASN A 49 -13.67 -8.66 -20.47
CA ASN A 49 -14.76 -9.57 -20.11
C ASN A 49 -15.22 -9.26 -18.69
N LEU A 50 -16.48 -8.86 -18.54
CA LEU A 50 -17.11 -8.65 -17.25
C LEU A 50 -17.85 -9.92 -16.82
N PRO A 51 -17.38 -10.68 -15.82
CA PRO A 51 -18.03 -11.92 -15.41
C PRO A 51 -19.42 -11.65 -14.85
N LEU A 52 -20.45 -12.44 -15.19
CA LEU A 52 -21.85 -12.26 -14.77
C LEU A 52 -22.33 -13.26 -13.70
N GLY A 53 -21.46 -14.13 -13.21
CA GLY A 53 -21.79 -15.14 -12.21
C GLY A 53 -20.57 -15.61 -11.41
N ASN A 54 -20.84 -16.30 -10.29
CA ASN A 54 -19.79 -16.86 -9.45
C ASN A 54 -19.05 -17.99 -10.17
N TYR A 55 -17.72 -18.02 -10.01
CA TYR A 55 -16.87 -19.14 -10.37
C TYR A 55 -17.40 -20.40 -9.66
N ASP A 56 -18.01 -21.32 -10.42
CA ASP A 56 -18.33 -22.65 -9.93
C ASP A 56 -17.15 -23.56 -10.31
N ASP A 57 -16.30 -23.87 -9.34
CA ASP A 57 -14.99 -24.53 -9.49
C ASP A 57 -15.03 -25.97 -10.04
N ASN A 58 -16.20 -26.48 -10.44
CA ASN A 58 -16.39 -27.92 -10.70
C ASN A 58 -16.65 -28.33 -12.15
N ASN A 59 -16.76 -27.41 -13.11
CA ASN A 59 -16.78 -27.77 -14.53
C ASN A 59 -16.23 -26.63 -15.39
N GLY A 60 -15.02 -26.79 -15.90
CA GLY A 60 -14.42 -25.83 -16.82
C GLY A 60 -15.15 -25.79 -18.15
N GLU A 61 -16.16 -24.93 -18.29
CA GLU A 61 -16.53 -24.24 -19.54
C GLU A 61 -17.62 -23.17 -19.32
N SER A 62 -17.26 -21.93 -19.64
CA SER A 62 -18.07 -20.70 -19.77
C SER A 62 -18.83 -20.20 -18.54
N SER A 63 -18.15 -19.36 -17.73
CA SER A 63 -18.84 -18.31 -16.98
C SER A 63 -19.43 -17.32 -17.99
N ASP A 64 -20.73 -17.06 -17.85
CA ASP A 64 -21.39 -16.01 -18.63
C ASP A 64 -20.68 -14.67 -18.36
N SER A 65 -20.36 -13.92 -19.41
CA SER A 65 -19.63 -12.66 -19.29
C SER A 65 -20.11 -11.66 -20.32
N LEU A 66 -20.11 -10.39 -19.93
CA LEU A 66 -20.42 -9.27 -20.79
C LEU A 66 -19.12 -8.72 -21.37
N GLU A 67 -18.99 -8.76 -22.69
CA GLU A 67 -17.83 -8.19 -23.40
C GLU A 67 -18.00 -6.67 -23.54
N ILE A 68 -16.98 -5.91 -23.13
CA ILE A 68 -16.84 -4.47 -23.43
C ILE A 68 -15.61 -4.23 -24.28
N ASP A 69 -15.71 -3.28 -25.20
CA ASP A 69 -14.60 -2.75 -25.96
C ASP A 69 -14.22 -1.39 -25.36
N LEU A 70 -13.07 -1.33 -24.70
CA LEU A 70 -12.40 -0.12 -24.25
C LEU A 70 -11.64 0.49 -25.43
N ILE A 71 -11.77 1.80 -25.62
CA ILE A 71 -11.21 2.54 -26.74
C ILE A 71 -10.33 3.65 -26.17
N ALA A 72 -9.03 3.58 -26.46
CA ALA A 72 -8.04 4.59 -26.07
C ALA A 72 -7.49 5.25 -27.34
N SER A 73 -7.83 6.53 -27.54
CA SER A 73 -7.29 7.31 -28.66
C SER A 73 -6.09 8.12 -28.20
N MET A 74 -4.98 8.06 -28.94
CA MET A 74 -3.76 8.83 -28.72
C MET A 74 -3.84 10.14 -29.51
N PRO A 75 -3.98 11.31 -28.85
CA PRO A 75 -3.88 12.60 -29.53
C PRO A 75 -2.49 12.79 -30.17
N PRO A 76 -2.35 13.65 -31.20
CA PRO A 76 -1.06 13.88 -31.88
C PRO A 76 0.09 14.37 -30.99
N ARG A 77 -0.20 14.83 -29.77
CA ARG A 77 0.80 15.35 -28.82
C ARG A 77 1.03 14.47 -27.59
N TYR A 78 0.26 13.40 -27.46
CA TYR A 78 0.47 12.41 -26.42
C TYR A 78 1.74 11.59 -26.73
N PRO A 79 2.56 11.18 -25.76
CA PRO A 79 2.40 11.37 -24.32
C PRO A 79 2.96 12.69 -23.76
N MET A 80 3.71 13.45 -24.55
CA MET A 80 4.52 14.59 -24.08
C MET A 80 3.72 15.79 -23.54
N ASP A 81 2.54 16.09 -24.09
CA ASP A 81 1.75 17.27 -23.72
C ASP A 81 0.77 16.95 -22.59
N GLU A 82 0.99 17.54 -21.41
CA GLU A 82 0.11 17.41 -20.23
C GLU A 82 -1.34 17.86 -20.52
N SER A 83 -1.55 18.72 -21.52
CA SER A 83 -2.89 19.18 -21.92
C SER A 83 -3.62 18.23 -22.87
N ALA A 84 -2.95 17.19 -23.36
CA ALA A 84 -3.49 16.22 -24.32
C ALA A 84 -3.29 14.77 -23.84
N PRO A 85 -3.91 14.36 -22.71
CA PRO A 85 -3.88 12.97 -22.25
C PRO A 85 -4.64 12.02 -23.19
N LEU A 86 -4.52 10.71 -22.94
CA LEU A 86 -5.31 9.70 -23.65
C LEU A 86 -6.81 9.97 -23.56
N ILE A 87 -7.49 9.88 -24.71
CA ILE A 87 -8.94 10.01 -24.78
C ILE A 87 -9.55 8.62 -24.63
N ILE A 88 -10.26 8.41 -23.51
CA ILE A 88 -10.85 7.11 -23.18
C ILE A 88 -12.36 7.11 -23.43
N ASP A 89 -12.83 6.07 -24.10
CA ASP A 89 -14.24 5.73 -24.27
C ASP A 89 -14.45 4.21 -24.12
N ALA A 90 -15.67 3.75 -23.89
CA ALA A 90 -15.97 2.33 -23.78
C ALA A 90 -17.37 2.01 -24.29
N SER A 91 -17.54 0.84 -24.90
CA SER A 91 -18.82 0.38 -25.45
C SER A 91 -19.04 -1.11 -25.19
N ILE A 92 -20.29 -1.55 -25.11
CA ILE A 92 -20.61 -2.99 -24.98
C ILE A 92 -20.57 -3.65 -26.35
N ALA A 93 -19.80 -4.73 -26.48
CA ALA A 93 -19.77 -5.53 -27.68
C ALA A 93 -21.11 -6.26 -27.90
N ASN A 94 -21.45 -6.56 -29.17
CA ASN A 94 -22.72 -7.22 -29.48
C ASN A 94 -22.71 -8.69 -29.04
N HIS A 95 -23.32 -8.95 -27.89
CA HIS A 95 -23.46 -10.27 -27.26
C HIS A 95 -24.08 -11.31 -28.22
N ARG A 96 -23.36 -12.41 -28.49
CA ARG A 96 -23.94 -13.62 -29.08
C ARG A 96 -24.65 -14.41 -27.98
N LYS A 97 -25.93 -14.73 -28.16
CA LYS A 97 -26.72 -15.55 -27.22
C LYS A 97 -26.06 -16.92 -27.02
N ARG A 98 -25.69 -17.26 -25.79
CA ARG A 98 -25.53 -18.65 -25.35
C ARG A 98 -26.52 -18.90 -24.22
N ASN A 99 -27.33 -19.95 -24.37
CA ASN A 99 -28.43 -20.26 -23.46
C ASN A 99 -27.86 -20.72 -22.11
N GLY A 100 -28.14 -20.00 -21.02
CA GLY A 100 -27.78 -20.43 -19.66
C GLY A 100 -27.54 -19.36 -18.59
N SER A 101 -27.71 -18.06 -18.87
CA SER A 101 -27.44 -17.00 -17.88
C SER A 101 -28.48 -16.92 -16.75
N VAL A 102 -28.01 -16.59 -15.53
CA VAL A 102 -28.81 -16.30 -14.34
C VAL A 102 -29.55 -14.95 -14.47
N LEU A 103 -29.06 -14.05 -15.32
CA LEU A 103 -29.70 -12.77 -15.67
C LEU A 103 -30.19 -12.84 -17.12
N ASP A 104 -31.37 -12.27 -17.42
CA ASP A 104 -31.75 -12.10 -18.82
C ASP A 104 -30.68 -11.24 -19.54
N SER A 105 -30.32 -11.58 -20.77
CA SER A 105 -29.31 -10.88 -21.59
C SER A 105 -29.59 -9.37 -21.67
N SER A 106 -30.87 -8.98 -21.60
CA SER A 106 -31.32 -7.59 -21.53
C SER A 106 -30.94 -6.90 -20.21
N SER A 107 -30.99 -7.62 -19.08
CA SER A 107 -30.68 -7.11 -17.75
C SER A 107 -29.18 -6.98 -17.51
N ALA A 108 -28.39 -7.97 -17.95
CA ALA A 108 -26.93 -7.90 -17.91
C ALA A 108 -26.40 -6.74 -18.79
N ARG A 109 -26.95 -6.57 -19.99
CA ARG A 109 -26.61 -5.44 -20.87
C ARG A 109 -26.98 -4.10 -20.24
N LYS A 110 -28.16 -3.99 -19.62
CA LYS A 110 -28.57 -2.78 -18.91
C LYS A 110 -27.60 -2.46 -17.76
N LEU A 111 -27.23 -3.46 -16.97
CA LEU A 111 -26.28 -3.30 -15.88
C LEU A 111 -24.91 -2.80 -16.37
N GLY A 112 -24.40 -3.38 -17.46
CA GLY A 112 -23.18 -2.91 -18.09
C GLY A 112 -23.30 -1.46 -18.58
N LEU A 113 -24.43 -1.09 -19.19
CA LEU A 113 -24.67 0.29 -19.64
C LEU A 113 -24.74 1.28 -18.46
N ASP A 114 -25.29 0.87 -17.32
CA ASP A 114 -25.38 1.69 -16.12
C ASP A 114 -24.01 1.82 -15.42
N ALA A 115 -23.13 0.83 -15.53
CA ALA A 115 -21.81 0.80 -14.90
C ALA A 115 -20.70 1.43 -15.76
N LEU A 116 -20.79 1.33 -17.09
CA LEU A 116 -19.81 1.84 -18.07
C LEU A 116 -19.40 3.30 -17.84
N PRO A 117 -20.32 4.26 -17.60
CA PRO A 117 -19.95 5.64 -17.37
C PRO A 117 -19.00 5.83 -16.17
N LYS A 118 -19.17 5.03 -15.10
CA LYS A 118 -18.29 5.07 -13.93
C LYS A 118 -16.89 4.56 -14.27
N LEU A 119 -16.80 3.47 -15.03
CA LEU A 119 -15.52 2.95 -15.52
C LEU A 119 -14.81 4.02 -16.36
N VAL A 120 -15.50 4.61 -17.34
CA VAL A 120 -14.92 5.63 -18.22
C VAL A 120 -14.49 6.87 -17.43
N GLU A 121 -15.26 7.32 -16.44
CA GLU A 121 -14.88 8.44 -15.57
C GLU A 121 -13.58 8.16 -14.80
N ILE A 122 -13.45 6.96 -14.22
CA ILE A 122 -12.25 6.53 -13.50
C ILE A 122 -11.03 6.50 -14.43
N LEU A 123 -11.17 5.92 -15.62
CA LEU A 123 -10.06 5.81 -16.56
C LEU A 123 -9.65 7.16 -17.14
N ARG A 124 -10.59 8.09 -17.34
CA ARG A 124 -10.28 9.47 -17.75
C ARG A 124 -9.54 10.24 -16.67
N ALA A 125 -9.89 10.04 -15.40
CA ALA A 125 -9.16 10.63 -14.28
C ALA A 125 -7.72 10.11 -14.24
N GLU A 126 -7.53 8.79 -14.34
CA GLU A 126 -6.21 8.17 -14.37
C GLU A 126 -5.37 8.65 -15.58
N ALA A 127 -5.99 8.83 -16.75
CA ALA A 127 -5.31 9.36 -17.94
C ALA A 127 -4.85 10.81 -17.73
N THR A 128 -5.63 11.60 -17.00
CA THR A 128 -5.29 12.99 -16.67
C THR A 128 -4.18 13.05 -15.62
N ASP A 129 -4.22 12.18 -14.62
CA ASP A 129 -3.19 12.12 -13.56
C ASP A 129 -1.83 11.66 -14.10
N ASN A 130 -1.82 10.90 -15.20
CA ASN A 130 -0.63 10.45 -15.90
C ASN A 130 -0.34 11.24 -17.19
N ALA A 131 -0.90 12.45 -17.33
CA ALA A 131 -0.59 13.31 -18.48
C ALA A 131 0.90 13.71 -18.47
N GLY A 132 1.53 13.78 -19.66
CA GLY A 132 2.97 14.03 -19.80
C GLY A 132 3.85 12.77 -19.87
N GLN A 133 3.26 11.57 -19.75
CA GLN A 133 3.96 10.27 -19.84
C GLN A 133 3.12 9.18 -20.51
N GLU A 134 3.78 8.07 -20.88
CA GLU A 134 3.13 6.85 -21.34
C GLU A 134 2.21 6.29 -20.25
N SER A 135 0.94 6.11 -20.57
CA SER A 135 -0.11 5.76 -19.62
C SER A 135 -1.04 4.66 -20.11
N LEU A 136 -0.93 4.19 -21.36
CA LEU A 136 -1.88 3.23 -21.95
C LEU A 136 -1.99 1.94 -21.12
N LEU A 137 -0.84 1.41 -20.69
CA LEU A 137 -0.78 0.20 -19.87
C LEU A 137 -1.32 0.42 -18.46
N VAL A 138 -1.08 1.60 -17.89
CA VAL A 138 -1.62 1.98 -16.58
C VAL A 138 -3.15 2.01 -16.66
N ILE A 139 -3.70 2.56 -17.74
CA ILE A 139 -5.15 2.57 -17.99
C ILE A 139 -5.72 1.16 -18.14
N PHE A 140 -5.06 0.27 -18.88
CA PHE A 140 -5.54 -1.10 -19.06
C PHE A 140 -5.49 -1.90 -17.75
N ALA A 141 -4.38 -1.80 -17.00
CA ALA A 141 -4.27 -2.43 -15.69
C ALA A 141 -5.34 -1.89 -14.72
N ARG A 142 -5.63 -0.57 -14.76
CA ARG A 142 -6.67 0.05 -13.95
C ARG A 142 -8.07 -0.44 -14.33
N ALA A 143 -8.32 -0.69 -15.62
CA ALA A 143 -9.59 -1.24 -16.10
C ALA A 143 -9.78 -2.69 -15.63
N GLU A 144 -8.73 -3.52 -15.66
CA GLU A 144 -8.75 -4.89 -15.14
C GLU A 144 -8.99 -4.90 -13.62
N GLU A 145 -8.30 -4.02 -12.86
CA GLU A 145 -8.53 -3.85 -11.41
C GLU A 145 -9.99 -3.49 -11.10
N TRP A 146 -10.60 -2.59 -11.89
CA TRP A 146 -12.01 -2.20 -11.73
C TRP A 146 -12.97 -3.37 -11.96
N ILE A 147 -12.67 -4.26 -12.91
CA ILE A 147 -13.47 -5.47 -13.16
C ILE A 147 -13.38 -6.43 -11.96
N GLU A 148 -12.21 -6.52 -11.34
CA GLU A 148 -12.00 -7.43 -10.21
C GLU A 148 -12.61 -6.93 -8.89
N THR A 149 -12.85 -5.62 -8.77
CA THR A 149 -13.30 -4.95 -7.55
C THR A 149 -14.69 -4.36 -7.74
N ASP A 150 -14.77 -3.15 -8.32
CA ASP A 150 -15.99 -2.37 -8.48
C ASP A 150 -17.11 -3.12 -9.22
N TRP A 151 -16.78 -3.87 -10.28
CA TRP A 151 -17.78 -4.63 -11.04
C TRP A 151 -18.37 -5.80 -10.25
N LYS A 152 -17.56 -6.50 -9.44
CA LYS A 152 -18.06 -7.58 -8.58
C LYS A 152 -19.06 -7.05 -7.55
N ASP A 153 -18.75 -5.92 -6.94
CA ASP A 153 -19.63 -5.26 -5.98
C ASP A 153 -20.97 -4.85 -6.63
N ILE A 154 -20.92 -4.26 -7.83
CA ILE A 154 -22.12 -3.88 -8.60
C ILE A 154 -23.01 -5.09 -8.91
N LEU A 155 -22.41 -6.24 -9.22
CA LEU A 155 -23.15 -7.48 -9.46
C LEU A 155 -23.77 -8.04 -8.20
N GLU A 156 -23.03 -8.11 -7.11
CA GLU A 156 -23.53 -8.59 -5.82
C GLU A 156 -24.71 -7.75 -5.32
N GLU A 157 -24.61 -6.42 -5.44
CA GLU A 157 -25.70 -5.49 -5.12
C GLU A 157 -26.94 -5.75 -5.98
N THR A 158 -26.75 -5.98 -7.29
CA THR A 158 -27.84 -6.20 -8.24
C THR A 158 -28.54 -7.53 -7.98
N ILE A 159 -27.79 -8.61 -7.72
CA ILE A 159 -28.34 -9.93 -7.38
C ILE A 159 -29.11 -9.86 -6.05
N THR A 160 -28.55 -9.17 -5.06
CA THR A 160 -29.19 -8.96 -3.74
C THR A 160 -30.48 -8.16 -3.85
N CYS A 161 -30.52 -7.14 -4.71
CA CYS A 161 -31.70 -6.31 -4.96
C CYS A 161 -32.77 -7.03 -5.80
N SER A 162 -32.36 -7.82 -6.79
CA SER A 162 -33.28 -8.62 -7.63
C SER A 162 -33.94 -9.74 -6.82
N SER A 163 -33.22 -10.34 -5.86
CA SER A 163 -33.76 -11.31 -4.89
C SER A 163 -34.80 -10.72 -3.94
N LYS A 164 -34.75 -9.39 -3.68
CA LYS A 164 -35.78 -8.67 -2.91
C LYS A 164 -37.02 -8.33 -3.74
N ALA A 165 -36.94 -8.31 -5.07
CA ALA A 165 -38.05 -7.93 -5.94
C ALA A 165 -39.11 -9.04 -6.14
N ILE A 166 -38.81 -10.30 -5.80
CA ILE A 166 -39.78 -11.42 -5.88
C ILE A 166 -40.63 -11.56 -4.61
N LYS A 167 -40.23 -10.94 -3.49
CA LYS A 167 -41.08 -10.81 -2.30
C LYS A 167 -41.57 -9.38 -2.16
N GLY A 168 -42.67 -9.10 -2.86
CA GLY A 168 -43.40 -7.86 -2.72
C GLY A 168 -43.78 -7.56 -1.28
N GLY A 169 -43.61 -6.29 -0.91
CA GLY A 169 -44.36 -5.62 0.15
C GLY A 169 -43.89 -5.91 1.57
N GLU A 170 -42.97 -5.10 2.08
CA GLU A 170 -43.12 -4.47 3.39
C GLU A 170 -42.09 -3.34 3.56
N LYS A 171 -42.57 -2.12 3.81
CA LYS A 171 -41.75 -1.05 4.37
C LYS A 171 -41.22 -1.55 5.72
N LYS A 172 -39.92 -1.81 5.84
CA LYS A 172 -39.27 -1.97 7.14
C LYS A 172 -38.43 -0.74 7.46
N THR A 173 -39.11 0.23 8.05
CA THR A 173 -38.53 1.09 9.08
C THR A 173 -38.06 0.23 10.25
N ALA A 174 -36.83 0.48 10.70
CA ALA A 174 -36.24 0.16 12.02
C ALA A 174 -36.25 -1.30 12.55
N SER A 175 -35.11 -1.65 13.15
CA SER A 175 -34.83 -2.77 14.05
C SER A 175 -35.03 -4.20 13.51
N ASN A 176 -33.97 -4.77 12.93
CA ASN A 176 -33.67 -6.19 13.11
C ASN A 176 -32.67 -6.29 14.28
N MET A 177 -33.19 -6.28 15.51
CA MET A 177 -32.42 -6.67 16.70
C MET A 177 -32.67 -8.15 16.93
N ASP A 178 -31.61 -8.94 16.85
CA ASP A 178 -31.56 -10.24 17.53
C ASP A 178 -31.69 -9.94 19.04
N PRO A 179 -32.75 -10.40 19.74
CA PRO A 179 -33.01 -10.03 21.13
C PRO A 179 -31.97 -10.53 22.14
N THR A 180 -30.92 -11.22 21.68
CA THR A 180 -30.00 -11.98 22.52
C THR A 180 -28.61 -11.38 22.65
N LYS A 181 -28.19 -10.44 21.80
CA LYS A 181 -26.82 -9.88 21.83
C LYS A 181 -26.80 -8.53 22.54
N PRO A 182 -26.12 -8.34 23.69
CA PRO A 182 -26.10 -7.07 24.42
C PRO A 182 -25.65 -5.91 23.51
N MET A 183 -26.36 -4.78 23.58
CA MET A 183 -26.00 -3.58 22.83
C MET A 183 -24.74 -2.96 23.43
N VAL A 184 -23.76 -2.67 22.59
CA VAL A 184 -22.45 -2.13 23.01
C VAL A 184 -22.19 -0.82 22.27
N LEU A 185 -21.85 0.23 23.02
CA LEU A 185 -21.25 1.44 22.47
C LEU A 185 -19.77 1.16 22.22
N ALA A 186 -19.31 1.32 20.98
CA ALA A 186 -17.91 1.19 20.61
C ALA A 186 -17.32 2.55 20.23
N ARG A 187 -16.05 2.74 20.59
CA ARG A 187 -15.21 3.83 20.08
C ARG A 187 -14.02 3.22 19.38
N LYS A 188 -13.75 3.66 18.16
CA LYS A 188 -12.63 3.15 17.36
C LYS A 188 -11.74 4.29 16.92
N LEU A 189 -10.44 4.11 17.10
CA LEU A 189 -9.43 4.99 16.54
C LEU A 189 -8.75 4.30 15.36
N ILE A 190 -8.91 4.91 14.19
CA ILE A 190 -8.36 4.44 12.93
C ILE A 190 -7.28 5.41 12.49
N TYR A 191 -6.08 4.88 12.33
CA TYR A 191 -4.92 5.62 11.87
C TYR A 191 -4.71 5.40 10.38
N SER A 192 -4.44 6.48 9.65
CA SER A 192 -4.06 6.44 8.24
C SER A 192 -2.78 7.24 7.99
N HIS A 193 -2.06 6.91 6.92
CA HIS A 193 -0.87 7.68 6.53
C HIS A 193 -1.20 9.16 6.27
N HIS A 194 -2.32 9.42 5.59
CA HIS A 194 -2.90 10.74 5.42
C HIS A 194 -4.34 10.66 4.90
N ILE A 195 -5.12 11.71 5.12
CA ILE A 195 -6.46 11.91 4.53
C ILE A 195 -6.45 13.23 3.76
N ILE A 196 -6.13 13.18 2.46
CA ILE A 196 -6.03 14.37 1.59
C ILE A 196 -7.18 14.40 0.58
N ALA A 197 -7.47 13.26 -0.04
CA ALA A 197 -8.46 13.14 -1.10
C ALA A 197 -9.86 13.59 -0.65
N LYS A 198 -10.48 14.49 -1.41
CA LYS A 198 -11.85 14.99 -1.16
C LYS A 198 -12.89 13.86 -1.19
N SER A 199 -12.70 12.85 -2.03
CA SER A 199 -13.55 11.66 -2.10
C SER A 199 -13.58 10.89 -0.79
N LYS A 200 -12.41 10.63 -0.18
CA LYS A 200 -12.31 9.96 1.13
C LYS A 200 -12.93 10.80 2.25
N ARG A 201 -12.66 12.11 2.27
CA ARG A 201 -13.26 13.04 3.25
C ARG A 201 -14.79 13.01 3.20
N LYS A 202 -15.34 13.08 1.98
CA LYS A 202 -16.78 12.97 1.74
C LYS A 202 -17.32 11.60 2.14
N ALA A 203 -16.64 10.52 1.77
CA ALA A 203 -17.05 9.16 2.11
C ALA A 203 -17.07 8.94 3.64
N ILE A 204 -16.05 9.41 4.37
CA ILE A 204 -16.03 9.37 5.83
C ILE A 204 -17.25 10.08 6.41
N ALA A 205 -17.53 11.31 5.96
CA ALA A 205 -18.66 12.09 6.47
C ALA A 205 -20.03 11.46 6.14
N ASP A 206 -20.17 10.92 4.92
CA ASP A 206 -21.42 10.29 4.46
C ASP A 206 -21.66 8.95 5.17
N LEU A 207 -20.66 8.07 5.24
CA LEU A 207 -20.75 6.78 5.92
C LEU A 207 -21.00 6.94 7.41
N SER A 208 -20.35 7.91 8.08
CA SER A 208 -20.62 8.18 9.50
C SER A 208 -22.09 8.57 9.71
N ARG A 209 -22.67 9.37 8.81
CA ARG A 209 -24.09 9.74 8.87
C ARG A 209 -24.99 8.53 8.63
N ASP A 210 -24.69 7.72 7.62
CA ASP A 210 -25.51 6.57 7.23
C ASP A 210 -25.53 5.48 8.32
N PHE A 211 -24.41 5.30 9.02
CA PHE A 211 -24.27 4.37 10.15
C PHE A 211 -24.57 5.00 11.52
N GLN A 212 -25.06 6.25 11.57
CA GLN A 212 -25.40 6.98 12.80
C GLN A 212 -24.22 7.08 13.81
N LEU A 213 -23.01 7.23 13.26
CA LEU A 213 -21.76 7.38 13.99
C LEU A 213 -21.40 8.85 14.14
N GLY A 214 -20.89 9.17 15.33
CA GLY A 214 -20.31 10.47 15.64
C GLY A 214 -18.77 10.41 15.72
N GLY A 215 -18.13 11.56 15.86
CA GLY A 215 -16.68 11.62 16.11
C GLY A 215 -15.94 12.66 15.27
N TYR A 216 -14.64 12.43 15.06
CA TYR A 216 -13.72 13.38 14.45
C TYR A 216 -12.84 12.73 13.37
N ALA A 217 -12.61 13.44 12.26
CA ALA A 217 -11.61 13.08 11.25
C ALA A 217 -10.61 14.23 11.08
N LYS A 218 -9.37 14.03 11.50
CA LYS A 218 -8.25 14.95 11.27
C LYS A 218 -7.62 14.65 9.91
N ILE A 219 -7.67 15.64 9.00
CA ILE A 219 -7.15 15.52 7.64
C ILE A 219 -5.64 15.82 7.55
N GLY A 220 -5.03 15.59 6.38
CA GLY A 220 -3.59 15.79 6.18
C GLY A 220 -2.75 14.69 6.85
N TRP A 221 -1.57 15.07 7.35
CA TRP A 221 -0.56 14.11 7.85
C TRP A 221 -0.39 14.15 9.38
N PRO A 222 -0.37 13.02 10.10
CA PRO A 222 -1.08 11.78 9.74
C PRO A 222 -2.59 12.02 9.73
N GLY A 223 -3.34 11.11 9.10
CA GLY A 223 -4.80 11.16 9.14
C GLY A 223 -5.36 10.31 10.28
N ILE A 224 -6.19 10.89 11.14
CA ILE A 224 -6.79 10.19 12.29
C ILE A 224 -8.31 10.24 12.17
N ILE A 225 -8.96 9.10 12.32
CA ILE A 225 -10.42 8.99 12.35
C ILE A 225 -10.80 8.37 13.68
N ILE A 226 -11.60 9.08 14.48
CA ILE A 226 -12.18 8.57 15.71
C ILE A 226 -13.69 8.52 15.51
N ILE A 227 -14.26 7.33 15.66
CA ILE A 227 -15.71 7.10 15.53
C ILE A 227 -16.28 6.59 16.85
N GLU A 228 -17.52 6.98 17.12
CA GLU A 228 -18.30 6.56 18.29
C GLU A 228 -19.74 6.22 17.88
N GLY A 229 -20.22 5.06 18.31
CA GLY A 229 -21.60 4.62 18.08
C GLY A 229 -21.82 3.17 18.45
N GLU A 230 -22.87 2.54 17.90
CA GLU A 230 -23.11 1.11 18.11
C GLU A 230 -21.97 0.26 17.51
N GLU A 231 -21.50 -0.77 18.23
CA GLU A 231 -20.41 -1.66 17.82
C GLU A 231 -20.60 -2.18 16.39
N SER A 232 -21.80 -2.71 16.09
CA SER A 232 -22.13 -3.28 14.78
C SER A 232 -22.01 -2.27 13.63
N ASN A 233 -22.27 -0.99 13.91
CA ASN A 233 -22.17 0.09 12.93
C ASN A 233 -20.74 0.60 12.81
N CYS A 234 -19.98 0.62 13.90
CA CYS A 234 -18.55 0.94 13.87
C CYS A 234 -17.74 -0.11 13.09
N ASP A 235 -18.08 -1.39 13.22
CA ASP A 235 -17.51 -2.48 12.43
C ASP A 235 -17.78 -2.28 10.94
N LYS A 236 -19.06 -2.12 10.55
CA LYS A 236 -19.44 -1.87 9.16
C LYS A 236 -18.78 -0.63 8.58
N PHE A 237 -18.71 0.47 9.33
CA PHE A 237 -18.02 1.67 8.88
C PHE A 237 -16.54 1.38 8.58
N TYR A 238 -15.84 0.72 9.50
CA TYR A 238 -14.44 0.37 9.30
C TYR A 238 -14.25 -0.55 8.09
N ASP A 239 -15.08 -1.58 7.95
CA ASP A 239 -15.05 -2.51 6.82
C ASP A 239 -15.38 -1.82 5.49
N THR A 240 -16.22 -0.79 5.50
CA THR A 240 -16.54 -0.01 4.29
C THR A 240 -15.43 0.95 3.89
N ILE A 241 -14.74 1.58 4.85
CA ILE A 241 -13.63 2.50 4.51
C ILE A 241 -12.32 1.76 4.22
N ARG A 242 -12.11 0.58 4.81
CA ARG A 242 -10.88 -0.22 4.66
C ARG A 242 -10.47 -0.51 3.20
N PRO A 243 -11.38 -0.91 2.28
CA PRO A 243 -11.02 -1.20 0.89
C PRO A 243 -10.74 0.03 0.04
N MET A 244 -11.01 1.25 0.53
CA MET A 244 -10.64 2.46 -0.20
C MET A 244 -9.11 2.52 -0.38
N LYS A 245 -8.63 3.27 -1.39
CA LYS A 245 -7.19 3.33 -1.72
C LYS A 245 -6.35 4.02 -0.62
N TRP A 246 -5.93 3.33 0.43
CA TRP A 246 -5.07 3.84 1.51
C TRP A 246 -3.61 3.41 1.33
N GLN A 247 -2.65 4.32 1.51
CA GLN A 247 -1.23 3.91 1.60
C GLN A 247 -0.95 3.09 2.86
N HIS A 248 -1.65 3.41 3.95
CA HIS A 248 -1.65 2.65 5.19
C HIS A 248 -2.90 3.03 5.97
N LEU A 249 -3.68 2.06 6.42
CA LEU A 249 -4.85 2.22 7.29
C LEU A 249 -4.83 1.10 8.34
N VAL A 250 -4.91 1.46 9.61
CA VAL A 250 -4.86 0.50 10.73
C VAL A 250 -5.80 0.96 11.84
N LEU A 251 -6.65 0.06 12.32
CA LEU A 251 -7.35 0.23 13.60
C LEU A 251 -6.32 0.14 14.75
N ARG A 252 -6.10 1.25 15.47
CA ARG A 252 -5.07 1.37 16.52
C ARG A 252 -5.60 1.12 17.92
N GLY A 253 -6.85 1.47 18.16
CA GLY A 253 -7.46 1.34 19.47
C GLY A 253 -8.96 1.17 19.35
N GLU A 254 -9.51 0.45 20.32
CA GLU A 254 -10.94 0.21 20.45
C GLU A 254 -11.32 0.24 21.93
N GLU A 255 -12.43 0.91 22.25
CA GLU A 255 -13.04 0.91 23.57
C GLU A 255 -14.49 0.43 23.42
N ARG A 256 -14.96 -0.41 24.35
CA ARG A 256 -16.32 -0.96 24.34
C ARG A 256 -17.00 -0.73 25.68
N VAL A 257 -18.19 -0.12 25.64
CA VAL A 257 -19.01 0.16 26.81
C VAL A 257 -20.36 -0.56 26.65
N PRO A 258 -20.61 -1.62 27.44
CA PRO A 258 -21.90 -2.31 27.43
C PRO A 258 -23.05 -1.38 27.83
N ILE A 259 -24.17 -1.46 27.14
CA ILE A 259 -25.40 -0.71 27.44
C ILE A 259 -26.46 -1.66 27.99
N GLU A 260 -26.93 -1.38 29.20
CA GLU A 260 -28.01 -2.12 29.82
C GLU A 260 -29.34 -1.85 29.07
N ASN A 261 -30.13 -2.90 28.85
CA ASN A 261 -31.51 -2.84 28.34
C ASN A 261 -31.74 -2.42 26.87
N HIS A 262 -30.75 -2.51 25.97
CA HIS A 262 -30.94 -2.27 24.52
C HIS A 262 -31.60 -0.92 24.16
N ASP A 263 -31.45 0.10 25.01
CA ASP A 263 -32.06 1.41 24.78
C ASP A 263 -31.11 2.36 24.05
N ILE A 264 -31.51 2.77 22.83
CA ILE A 264 -30.79 3.75 22.00
C ILE A 264 -30.58 5.08 22.75
N ASN A 265 -31.51 5.48 23.62
CA ASN A 265 -31.35 6.69 24.43
C ASN A 265 -30.24 6.53 25.46
N ALA A 266 -30.11 5.36 26.08
CA ALA A 266 -29.03 5.04 27.00
C ALA A 266 -27.66 5.00 26.28
N LEU A 267 -27.62 4.50 25.03
CA LEU A 267 -26.43 4.55 24.18
C LEU A 267 -26.03 6.00 23.88
N ASN A 268 -26.99 6.84 23.47
CA ASN A 268 -26.72 8.23 23.15
C ASN A 268 -26.31 9.06 24.39
N ALA A 269 -26.83 8.73 25.58
CA ALA A 269 -26.43 9.36 26.83
C ALA A 269 -24.98 9.03 27.24
N LYS A 270 -24.43 7.91 26.78
CA LYS A 270 -23.05 7.47 27.03
C LYS A 270 -22.05 7.99 25.99
N ARG A 271 -22.51 8.65 24.91
CA ARG A 271 -21.64 9.25 23.90
C ARG A 271 -20.90 10.46 24.48
N CYS A 272 -19.62 10.57 24.18
CA CYS A 272 -18.79 11.72 24.56
C CYS A 272 -18.49 12.65 23.38
N PHE A 273 -18.84 12.24 22.15
CA PHE A 273 -18.62 13.01 20.93
C PHE A 273 -19.91 13.48 20.27
N PRO A 274 -19.82 14.51 19.39
CA PRO A 274 -20.96 14.94 18.59
C PRO A 274 -21.49 13.79 17.74
N ILE A 275 -22.82 13.70 17.60
CA ILE A 275 -23.49 12.70 16.75
C ILE A 275 -23.08 12.86 15.27
N LYS A 276 -22.67 14.06 14.88
CA LYS A 276 -22.17 14.36 13.53
C LYS A 276 -20.65 14.16 13.48
N MET A 277 -20.17 13.59 12.38
CA MET A 277 -18.74 13.56 12.07
C MET A 277 -18.19 14.97 11.81
N VAL A 278 -17.21 15.37 12.62
CA VAL A 278 -16.55 16.68 12.51
C VAL A 278 -15.20 16.50 11.84
N GLU A 279 -14.95 17.29 10.80
CA GLU A 279 -13.64 17.29 10.13
C GLU A 279 -12.73 18.36 10.75
N LEU A 280 -11.51 17.97 11.08
CA LEU A 280 -10.47 18.85 11.63
C LEU A 280 -9.36 19.03 10.60
N ALA A 281 -8.86 20.26 10.48
CA ALA A 281 -7.79 20.64 9.56
C ALA A 281 -6.45 19.99 9.91
N GLU A 282 -5.48 20.12 9.01
CA GLU A 282 -4.18 19.45 9.10
C GLU A 282 -3.35 19.87 10.32
N ASP A 283 -3.48 21.12 10.76
CA ASP A 283 -2.79 21.72 11.90
C ASP A 283 -3.50 21.48 13.25
N GLN A 284 -4.68 20.85 13.25
CA GLN A 284 -5.53 20.71 14.45
C GLN A 284 -5.29 19.42 15.26
N MET A 285 -4.09 18.84 15.19
CA MET A 285 -3.75 17.64 15.98
C MET A 285 -3.80 17.90 17.50
N SER A 286 -3.25 19.03 17.94
CA SER A 286 -3.28 19.43 19.36
C SER A 286 -4.70 19.63 19.86
N HIS A 287 -5.58 20.17 19.02
CA HIS A 287 -6.99 20.34 19.33
C HIS A 287 -7.73 19.00 19.44
N LEU A 288 -7.44 18.04 18.54
CA LEU A 288 -7.97 16.68 18.66
C LEU A 288 -7.53 16.00 19.96
N ALA A 289 -6.27 16.18 20.37
CA ALA A 289 -5.76 15.63 21.64
C ALA A 289 -6.47 16.23 22.87
N GLU A 290 -6.75 17.54 22.83
CA GLU A 290 -7.51 18.24 23.88
C GLU A 290 -8.94 17.73 23.98
N ILE A 291 -9.65 17.59 22.84
CA ILE A 291 -11.00 17.00 22.78
C ILE A 291 -11.02 15.59 23.38
N CYS A 292 -10.03 14.75 23.06
CA CYS A 292 -9.94 13.39 23.61
C CYS A 292 -9.68 13.39 25.13
N ARG A 293 -8.91 14.36 25.64
CA ARG A 293 -8.67 14.53 27.09
C ARG A 293 -9.93 14.96 27.81
N GLU A 294 -10.67 15.93 27.27
CA GLU A 294 -11.95 16.40 27.83
C GLU A 294 -13.02 15.28 27.83
N ALA A 295 -13.01 14.43 26.80
CA ALA A 295 -13.87 13.26 26.70
C ALA A 295 -13.42 12.06 27.54
N ASN A 296 -12.31 12.17 28.28
CA ASN A 296 -11.70 11.10 29.09
C ASN A 296 -11.35 9.83 28.29
N ILE A 297 -10.97 9.99 27.01
CA ILE A 297 -10.50 8.89 26.15
C ILE A 297 -9.06 9.13 25.67
N GLU A 298 -8.26 9.81 26.50
CA GLU A 298 -6.87 10.12 26.21
C GLU A 298 -6.03 8.85 25.92
N ALA A 299 -6.29 7.75 26.63
CA ALA A 299 -5.63 6.47 26.38
C ALA A 299 -5.91 5.95 24.96
N LEU A 300 -7.18 6.01 24.52
CA LEU A 300 -7.55 5.65 23.15
C LEU A 300 -6.82 6.53 22.13
N PHE A 301 -6.74 7.84 22.37
CA PHE A 301 -5.99 8.74 21.50
C PHE A 301 -4.49 8.44 21.49
N LYS A 302 -3.89 8.13 22.64
CA LYS A 302 -2.49 7.75 22.77
C LYS A 302 -2.13 6.54 21.91
N THR A 303 -3.04 5.59 21.69
CA THR A 303 -2.80 4.46 20.77
C THR A 303 -2.49 4.88 19.32
N SER A 304 -2.90 6.09 18.90
CA SER A 304 -2.61 6.65 17.58
C SER A 304 -1.15 7.07 17.43
N MET A 305 -0.54 7.47 18.54
CA MET A 305 0.88 7.77 18.69
C MET A 305 1.54 6.45 19.06
N ARG A 306 2.65 6.04 18.46
CA ARG A 306 3.32 4.77 18.82
C ARG A 306 4.01 4.83 20.20
N MET A 307 3.37 5.39 21.21
CA MET A 307 3.75 5.24 22.60
C MET A 307 3.03 3.99 23.09
N TYR A 308 3.72 2.86 23.08
CA TYR A 308 3.22 1.66 23.75
C TYR A 308 2.98 2.04 25.22
N GLU A 309 1.72 2.03 25.64
CA GLU A 309 1.39 2.01 27.07
C GLU A 309 1.96 0.69 27.62
N LYS A 310 3.15 0.75 28.24
CA LYS A 310 3.60 -0.26 29.20
C LYS A 310 2.43 -0.42 30.17
N LYS A 311 1.82 -1.61 30.21
CA LYS A 311 0.81 -1.93 31.22
C LYS A 311 1.43 -1.66 32.59
N GLU A 312 0.82 -0.74 33.32
CA GLU A 312 1.09 -0.50 34.72
C GLU A 312 0.72 -1.78 35.49
N ASP A 313 1.72 -2.62 35.75
CA ASP A 313 1.67 -3.50 36.91
C ASP A 313 2.23 -2.72 38.10
N ASP A 314 1.28 -2.36 38.95
CA ASP A 314 1.42 -1.69 40.22
C ASP A 314 2.37 -2.47 41.14
N LYS A 315 3.55 -1.90 41.43
CA LYS A 315 4.25 -2.08 42.71
C LYS A 315 5.13 -0.88 43.04
N LEU A 316 4.70 -0.17 44.08
CA LEU A 316 5.49 0.72 44.90
C LEU A 316 6.89 0.15 45.20
N THR A 317 7.93 0.90 44.88
CA THR A 317 8.83 1.61 45.82
C THR A 317 10.02 2.09 45.00
N GLY A 318 10.36 3.38 45.14
CA GLY A 318 11.41 3.98 44.34
C GLY A 318 12.79 3.37 44.57
N THR A 319 13.55 3.30 43.49
CA THR A 319 14.99 3.59 43.40
C THR A 319 15.31 3.82 41.94
N ASP A 320 16.12 4.83 41.66
CA ASP A 320 16.67 5.15 40.34
C ASP A 320 17.34 3.91 39.73
N GLU A 321 16.74 3.34 38.68
CA GLU A 321 17.40 2.34 37.82
C GLU A 321 17.40 2.83 36.38
N VAL A 322 18.61 2.93 35.85
CA VAL A 322 18.94 3.35 34.49
C VAL A 322 18.41 2.29 33.52
N ASP A 323 17.39 2.63 32.72
CA ASP A 323 16.87 1.78 31.64
C ASP A 323 18.01 1.61 30.60
N THR A 324 18.66 0.46 30.56
CA THR A 324 19.64 0.12 29.52
C THR A 324 18.91 -0.16 28.20
N GLU A 325 19.19 0.64 27.17
CA GLU A 325 18.58 0.56 25.85
C GLU A 325 19.00 -0.74 25.12
N ALA A 326 18.06 -1.67 24.94
CA ALA A 326 18.30 -2.91 24.21
C ALA A 326 18.72 -2.63 22.75
N GLN A 327 19.93 -3.07 22.38
CA GLN A 327 20.53 -2.81 21.09
C GLN A 327 20.11 -3.85 20.04
N TYR A 328 19.73 -3.41 18.84
CA TYR A 328 19.29 -4.25 17.72
C TYR A 328 20.29 -4.16 16.55
N GLY A 329 20.40 -5.22 15.76
CA GLY A 329 21.20 -5.18 14.55
C GLY A 329 20.64 -5.99 13.39
N VAL A 330 21.14 -5.69 12.20
CA VAL A 330 20.89 -6.41 10.96
C VAL A 330 22.17 -6.59 10.17
N MET A 331 22.30 -7.73 9.48
CA MET A 331 23.35 -8.02 8.52
C MET A 331 22.74 -8.27 7.15
N VAL A 332 23.21 -7.55 6.13
CA VAL A 332 22.66 -7.55 4.78
C VAL A 332 23.75 -7.90 3.77
N HIS A 333 23.47 -8.87 2.91
CA HIS A 333 24.28 -9.16 1.72
C HIS A 333 23.90 -8.22 0.57
N VAL A 334 24.92 -7.70 -0.10
CA VAL A 334 24.82 -6.84 -1.28
C VAL A 334 25.59 -7.49 -2.43
N ASP A 335 24.90 -7.73 -3.55
CA ASP A 335 25.48 -8.47 -4.69
C ASP A 335 26.57 -7.70 -5.44
N HIS A 336 26.39 -6.38 -5.60
CA HIS A 336 27.36 -5.49 -6.23
C HIS A 336 27.22 -4.05 -5.70
N MET A 337 28.29 -3.28 -5.84
CA MET A 337 28.32 -1.86 -5.51
C MET A 337 29.10 -1.14 -6.62
N ASN A 338 28.41 -0.69 -7.67
CA ASN A 338 29.05 -0.10 -8.85
C ASN A 338 29.57 1.32 -8.56
N ASP A 339 28.78 2.18 -7.90
CA ASP A 339 29.27 3.44 -7.31
C ASP A 339 29.60 3.27 -5.82
N ARG A 340 30.78 2.73 -5.55
CA ARG A 340 31.28 2.52 -4.18
C ARG A 340 31.18 3.77 -3.30
N LYS A 341 31.64 4.92 -3.79
CA LYS A 341 31.77 6.13 -2.96
C LYS A 341 30.40 6.75 -2.69
N GLY A 342 29.51 6.75 -3.68
CA GLY A 342 28.12 7.20 -3.51
C GLY A 342 27.38 6.33 -2.52
N TYR A 343 27.54 5.01 -2.64
CA TYR A 343 26.85 4.03 -1.82
C TYR A 343 27.31 4.03 -0.35
N GLU A 344 28.62 4.03 -0.11
CA GLU A 344 29.18 4.14 1.24
C GLU A 344 28.72 5.46 1.91
N LYS A 345 28.75 6.58 1.19
CA LYS A 345 28.25 7.87 1.69
C LYS A 345 26.77 7.86 1.98
N TRP A 346 25.98 7.19 1.15
CA TRP A 346 24.54 7.11 1.34
C TRP A 346 24.20 6.33 2.61
N ILE A 347 24.82 5.15 2.81
CA ILE A 347 24.62 4.35 4.03
C ILE A 347 25.06 5.12 5.27
N GLN A 348 26.26 5.72 5.24
CA GLN A 348 26.78 6.56 6.33
C GLN A 348 25.80 7.69 6.68
N LYS A 349 25.26 8.39 5.67
CA LYS A 349 24.31 9.47 5.88
C LYS A 349 22.97 8.96 6.42
N ALA A 350 22.50 7.81 5.94
CA ALA A 350 21.26 7.20 6.38
C ALA A 350 21.37 6.78 7.85
N CYS A 351 22.42 6.05 8.23
CA CYS A 351 22.66 5.59 9.59
C CYS A 351 22.89 6.76 10.55
N LYS A 352 23.72 7.74 10.16
CA LYS A 352 23.91 8.96 10.96
C LYS A 352 22.62 9.75 11.19
N SER A 353 21.71 9.79 10.22
CA SER A 353 20.44 10.52 10.35
C SER A 353 19.44 9.85 11.29
N THR A 354 19.59 8.55 11.55
CA THR A 354 18.70 7.75 12.40
C THR A 354 19.37 7.30 13.70
N GLY A 355 20.60 7.77 13.98
CA GLY A 355 21.36 7.33 15.16
C GLY A 355 21.86 5.88 15.10
N CYS A 356 21.85 5.26 13.92
CA CYS A 356 22.40 3.92 13.72
C CYS A 356 23.91 3.98 13.45
N LYS A 357 24.60 2.90 13.76
CA LYS A 357 25.99 2.64 13.39
C LYS A 357 26.02 1.61 12.27
N GLU A 358 27.00 1.73 11.38
CA GLU A 358 27.18 0.82 10.26
C GLU A 358 28.59 0.23 10.22
N LEU A 359 28.69 -0.97 9.66
CA LEU A 359 29.95 -1.60 9.28
C LEU A 359 29.81 -2.18 7.87
N ILE A 360 30.59 -1.67 6.93
CA ILE A 360 30.61 -2.18 5.55
C ILE A 360 31.86 -3.03 5.37
N VAL A 361 31.65 -4.29 5.03
CA VAL A 361 32.67 -5.32 4.99
C VAL A 361 32.69 -5.98 3.61
N ARG A 362 33.88 -6.16 3.03
CA ARG A 362 34.08 -7.01 1.85
C ARG A 362 34.88 -8.25 2.21
N CYS A 363 34.40 -9.43 1.83
CA CYS A 363 35.08 -10.69 2.09
C CYS A 363 35.57 -11.32 0.77
N ARG A 364 36.81 -11.85 0.78
CA ARG A 364 37.34 -12.67 -0.32
C ARG A 364 37.04 -14.15 -0.08
N LYS A 365 36.72 -14.90 -1.13
CA LYS A 365 36.65 -16.37 -1.04
C LYS A 365 38.05 -16.91 -0.72
N HIS A 366 38.14 -17.78 0.28
CA HIS A 366 39.35 -18.57 0.52
C HIS A 366 39.38 -19.71 -0.52
N GLN A 367 40.51 -19.85 -1.22
CA GLN A 367 40.85 -20.84 -2.27
C GLN A 367 40.59 -20.46 -3.74
N SER A 368 41.70 -20.06 -4.38
CA SER A 368 42.16 -20.54 -5.70
C SER A 368 41.13 -20.58 -6.84
N SER A 369 40.73 -19.41 -7.33
CA SER A 369 40.40 -19.22 -8.75
C SER A 369 40.42 -17.72 -9.05
N HIS A 370 41.12 -17.31 -10.11
CA HIS A 370 41.39 -15.92 -10.50
C HIS A 370 40.14 -15.06 -10.85
N ASN A 371 38.92 -15.52 -10.54
CA ASN A 371 37.68 -14.82 -10.89
C ASN A 371 36.58 -14.94 -9.82
N THR A 372 36.93 -14.88 -8.54
CA THR A 372 35.93 -14.94 -7.46
C THR A 372 35.41 -13.54 -7.11
N ARG A 373 34.13 -13.29 -7.39
CA ARG A 373 33.40 -12.07 -6.99
C ARG A 373 33.51 -11.89 -5.46
N MET A 374 33.83 -10.68 -5.01
CA MET A 374 33.88 -10.32 -3.59
C MET A 374 32.45 -10.20 -3.06
N ALA A 375 32.16 -10.85 -1.94
CA ALA A 375 30.87 -10.68 -1.26
C ALA A 375 30.92 -9.40 -0.42
N ILE A 376 29.86 -8.59 -0.52
CA ILE A 376 29.72 -7.34 0.23
C ILE A 376 28.67 -7.56 1.30
N VAL A 377 29.03 -7.26 2.54
CA VAL A 377 28.15 -7.35 3.70
C VAL A 377 28.08 -5.98 4.36
N VAL A 378 26.88 -5.56 4.70
CA VAL A 378 26.63 -4.35 5.47
C VAL A 378 25.94 -4.75 6.75
N CYS A 379 26.55 -4.43 7.88
CA CYS A 379 25.94 -4.56 9.18
C CYS A 379 25.45 -3.18 9.65
N ILE A 380 24.24 -3.11 10.20
CA ILE A 380 23.67 -1.88 10.76
C ILE A 380 23.17 -2.19 12.16
N PHE A 381 23.46 -1.30 13.09
CA PHE A 381 23.24 -1.47 14.52
C PHE A 381 22.62 -0.22 15.14
N GLY A 382 21.75 -0.39 16.14
CA GLY A 382 21.10 0.73 16.84
C GLY A 382 19.77 0.28 17.44
N GLU A 383 18.87 1.22 17.70
CA GLU A 383 17.51 0.87 18.11
C GLU A 383 16.76 0.13 16.98
N GLU A 384 15.88 -0.80 17.34
CA GLU A 384 15.15 -1.64 16.38
C GLU A 384 14.36 -0.81 15.34
N ASP A 385 13.65 0.22 15.79
CA ASP A 385 12.88 1.09 14.89
C ASP A 385 13.78 1.90 13.96
N SER A 386 14.90 2.39 14.47
CA SER A 386 15.89 3.16 13.72
C SER A 386 16.57 2.30 12.64
N VAL A 387 16.95 1.07 12.96
CA VAL A 387 17.51 0.11 12.00
C VAL A 387 16.49 -0.25 10.90
N LYS A 388 15.23 -0.51 11.27
CA LYS A 388 14.15 -0.79 10.31
C LYS A 388 13.87 0.39 9.37
N GLN A 389 13.96 1.62 9.87
CA GLN A 389 13.82 2.82 9.04
C GLN A 389 14.93 2.93 7.98
N VAL A 390 16.18 2.65 8.36
CA VAL A 390 17.31 2.64 7.40
C VAL A 390 17.09 1.59 6.32
N LEU A 391 16.72 0.36 6.69
CA LEU A 391 16.45 -0.72 5.73
C LEU A 391 15.31 -0.36 4.76
N LYS A 392 14.23 0.24 5.27
CA LYS A 392 13.11 0.68 4.42
C LYS A 392 13.57 1.72 3.41
N ARG A 393 14.35 2.71 3.86
CA ARG A 393 14.90 3.77 3.01
C ARG A 393 15.86 3.20 1.96
N TRP A 394 16.61 2.15 2.32
CA TRP A 394 17.56 1.50 1.43
C TRP A 394 16.86 0.79 0.27
N ARG A 395 15.79 0.04 0.53
CA ARG A 395 15.00 -0.67 -0.51
C ARG A 395 14.38 0.25 -1.57
N ILE A 396 14.14 1.51 -1.24
CA ILE A 396 13.44 2.47 -2.12
C ILE A 396 14.37 3.52 -2.73
N SER A 397 15.63 3.54 -2.30
CA SER A 397 16.60 4.52 -2.79
C SER A 397 17.34 3.98 -4.01
N ARG A 398 17.52 4.85 -4.99
CA ARG A 398 18.34 4.59 -6.18
C ARG A 398 19.81 4.89 -5.86
N VAL A 399 20.44 4.02 -5.09
CA VAL A 399 21.80 4.25 -4.56
C VAL A 399 22.88 3.78 -5.53
N ASP A 400 22.59 2.78 -6.37
CA ASP A 400 23.50 2.27 -7.40
C ASP A 400 22.95 2.56 -8.80
N VAL A 401 23.82 2.98 -9.72
CA VAL A 401 23.47 3.31 -11.10
C VAL A 401 24.43 2.54 -12.00
N ASP A 402 23.90 1.84 -13.00
CA ASP A 402 24.75 1.09 -13.92
C ASP A 402 25.57 2.03 -14.83
N SER A 403 26.50 1.44 -15.59
CA SER A 403 27.32 2.19 -16.55
C SER A 403 26.54 2.83 -17.70
N LYS A 404 25.22 2.58 -17.79
CA LYS A 404 24.30 3.15 -18.77
C LYS A 404 23.36 4.20 -18.16
N GLY A 405 23.55 4.57 -16.88
CA GLY A 405 22.72 5.58 -16.21
C GLY A 405 21.38 5.07 -15.69
N VAL A 406 21.12 3.76 -15.78
CA VAL A 406 19.89 3.14 -15.28
C VAL A 406 20.03 2.90 -13.78
N PRO A 407 19.10 3.40 -12.95
CA PRO A 407 19.12 3.14 -11.52
C PRO A 407 18.94 1.64 -11.24
N CYS A 408 19.93 1.01 -10.63
CA CYS A 408 19.79 -0.35 -10.12
C CYS A 408 18.87 -0.28 -8.90
N LEU A 409 17.62 -0.73 -9.05
CA LEU A 409 16.75 -0.96 -7.90
C LEU A 409 17.35 -2.10 -7.08
N GLU A 410 17.72 -1.84 -5.84
CA GLU A 410 18.25 -2.83 -4.91
C GLU A 410 17.19 -3.82 -4.39
N ARG A 411 16.39 -4.38 -5.33
CA ARG A 411 15.50 -5.51 -5.05
C ARG A 411 16.26 -6.79 -4.69
N MET A 412 17.60 -6.78 -4.74
CA MET A 412 18.47 -7.92 -4.48
C MET A 412 19.28 -7.84 -3.18
N MET A 413 18.97 -6.93 -2.25
CA MET A 413 19.58 -6.98 -0.92
C MET A 413 18.96 -8.12 -0.09
N LYS A 414 19.80 -9.04 0.40
CA LYS A 414 19.36 -10.21 1.17
C LYS A 414 19.75 -10.05 2.63
N VAL A 415 18.75 -9.96 3.50
CA VAL A 415 18.97 -9.97 4.96
C VAL A 415 19.46 -11.36 5.35
N ILE A 416 20.66 -11.45 5.92
CA ILE A 416 21.29 -12.70 6.37
C ILE A 416 20.81 -13.02 7.79
N VAL A 417 20.82 -12.01 8.67
CA VAL A 417 20.38 -12.10 10.06
C VAL A 417 19.86 -10.74 10.54
N GLU A 418 18.89 -10.78 11.45
CA GLU A 418 18.42 -9.62 12.21
C GLU A 418 18.08 -10.08 13.65
N GLY A 419 18.26 -9.20 14.64
CA GLY A 419 17.89 -9.50 16.01
C GLY A 419 18.61 -8.65 17.06
N ASN A 420 18.23 -8.87 18.32
CA ASN A 420 18.82 -8.20 19.48
C ASN A 420 20.28 -8.63 19.68
N ILE A 421 21.09 -7.68 20.13
CA ILE A 421 22.50 -7.83 20.46
C ILE A 421 22.62 -7.87 21.98
N VAL A 422 23.49 -8.74 22.49
CA VAL A 422 23.66 -8.96 23.93
C VAL A 422 24.60 -7.90 24.51
N GLU A 423 24.23 -7.31 25.65
CA GLU A 423 24.86 -6.18 26.33
C GLU A 423 26.28 -6.41 26.92
N GLU A 424 26.98 -7.50 26.59
CA GLU A 424 28.22 -7.82 27.31
C GLU A 424 29.47 -7.07 26.81
N SER A 425 29.38 -6.18 25.81
CA SER A 425 30.51 -5.36 25.37
C SER A 425 30.09 -4.03 24.76
N ASP A 426 30.88 -2.97 24.98
CA ASP A 426 30.65 -1.66 24.36
C ASP A 426 30.74 -1.82 22.84
N MET A 427 29.60 -1.70 22.19
CA MET A 427 29.49 -1.89 20.75
C MET A 427 30.30 -0.85 19.96
N HIS A 428 30.71 0.28 20.58
CA HIS A 428 31.72 1.17 19.99
C HIS A 428 33.09 0.51 19.90
N GLU A 429 33.58 -0.11 20.97
CA GLU A 429 34.89 -0.77 20.99
C GLU A 429 34.92 -1.94 20.00
N VAL A 430 33.85 -2.75 19.97
CA VAL A 430 33.73 -3.88 19.03
C VAL A 430 33.75 -3.41 17.56
N LEU A 431 33.07 -2.31 17.25
CA LEU A 431 33.06 -1.74 15.89
C LEU A 431 34.39 -1.08 15.52
N ASP A 432 35.05 -0.43 16.46
CA ASP A 432 36.35 0.22 16.24
C ASP A 432 37.44 -0.84 16.04
N GLU A 433 37.44 -1.92 16.81
CA GLU A 433 38.33 -3.08 16.62
C GLU A 433 38.11 -3.76 15.27
N ALA A 434 36.84 -3.98 14.89
CA ALA A 434 36.50 -4.57 13.59
C ALA A 434 36.92 -3.65 12.43
N SER A 435 36.70 -2.35 12.58
CA SER A 435 37.10 -1.34 11.58
C SER A 435 38.62 -1.25 11.45
N ALA A 436 39.37 -1.43 12.54
CA ALA A 436 40.83 -1.46 12.52
C ALA A 436 41.40 -2.70 11.80
N LYS A 437 40.69 -3.83 11.85
CA LYS A 437 41.04 -5.07 11.12
C LYS A 437 40.69 -5.02 9.63
N ILE A 438 39.88 -4.04 9.19
CA ILE A 438 39.58 -3.80 7.78
C ILE A 438 40.75 -3.06 7.10
N ASN A 439 41.30 -3.64 6.03
CA ASN A 439 42.39 -2.98 5.30
C ASN A 439 41.91 -1.74 4.50
N GLN A 440 42.85 -0.94 3.96
CA GLN A 440 42.55 0.29 3.20
C GLN A 440 41.59 0.09 1.99
N ASN A 441 41.40 -1.16 1.54
CA ASN A 441 40.48 -1.49 0.45
C ASN A 441 39.08 -1.91 0.95
N GLY A 442 38.81 -1.87 2.25
CA GLY A 442 37.53 -2.27 2.84
C GLY A 442 37.37 -3.79 2.94
N VAL A 443 38.48 -4.55 2.96
CA VAL A 443 38.46 -6.02 2.98
C VAL A 443 38.89 -6.54 4.34
N ILE A 444 38.10 -7.47 4.89
CA ILE A 444 38.41 -8.21 6.12
C ILE A 444 38.75 -9.67 5.77
N SER A 445 39.55 -10.35 6.60
CA SER A 445 39.73 -11.80 6.45
C SER A 445 38.50 -12.55 6.97
N SER A 446 38.23 -13.74 6.44
CA SER A 446 37.13 -14.57 6.93
C SER A 446 37.27 -14.90 8.42
N ASN A 447 38.49 -15.04 8.93
CA ASN A 447 38.74 -15.32 10.35
C ASN A 447 38.43 -14.10 11.23
N ASP A 448 38.86 -12.90 10.81
CA ASP A 448 38.59 -11.66 11.56
C ASP A 448 37.09 -11.31 11.54
N PHE A 449 36.38 -11.60 10.44
CA PHE A 449 34.92 -11.44 10.38
C PHE A 449 34.19 -12.41 11.32
N ASN A 450 34.73 -13.62 11.50
CA ASN A 450 34.17 -14.57 12.45
C ASN A 450 34.34 -14.06 13.88
N GLU A 451 35.52 -13.60 14.25
CA GLU A 451 35.77 -13.01 15.57
C GLU A 451 34.79 -11.87 15.86
N PHE A 452 34.50 -11.02 14.87
CA PHE A 452 33.50 -9.96 14.97
C PHE A 452 32.06 -10.47 15.18
N CYS A 453 31.62 -11.48 14.42
CA CYS A 453 30.29 -12.08 14.62
C CYS A 453 30.18 -12.78 15.99
N PHE A 454 31.30 -13.33 16.49
CA PHE A 454 31.37 -13.93 17.82
C PHE A 454 31.33 -12.88 18.94
N SER A 455 31.98 -11.72 18.76
CA SER A 455 32.02 -10.65 19.76
C SER A 455 30.68 -9.93 19.93
N ILE A 456 29.81 -9.92 18.92
CA ILE A 456 28.43 -9.38 19.01
C ILE A 456 27.50 -10.28 19.87
N GLY A 457 27.92 -11.50 20.21
CA GLY A 457 27.38 -12.25 21.35
C GLY A 457 26.04 -12.96 21.16
N ALA A 458 25.22 -12.64 20.17
CA ALA A 458 23.91 -13.29 19.98
C ALA A 458 23.98 -14.63 19.22
N ALA A 459 23.25 -15.65 19.70
CA ALA A 459 23.21 -16.99 19.08
C ALA A 459 22.81 -16.95 17.59
N THR A 460 21.93 -16.02 17.23
CA THR A 460 21.49 -15.76 15.85
C THR A 460 22.61 -15.24 14.95
N TRP A 461 23.53 -14.42 15.49
CA TRP A 461 24.66 -13.85 14.76
C TRP A 461 25.81 -14.86 14.57
N ARG A 462 25.94 -15.84 15.48
CA ARG A 462 26.87 -16.97 15.31
C ARG A 462 26.46 -17.85 14.13
N ASP A 463 25.16 -18.10 13.95
CA ASP A 463 24.62 -18.90 12.83
C ASP A 463 24.66 -18.16 11.48
N ALA A 464 24.73 -16.82 11.50
CA ALA A 464 24.82 -16.00 10.30
C ALA A 464 26.09 -16.30 9.48
N GLN A 465 27.16 -16.76 10.12
CA GLN A 465 28.39 -17.20 9.47
C GLN A 465 28.16 -18.36 8.50
N GLN A 466 27.46 -19.42 8.93
CA GLN A 466 27.19 -20.58 8.08
C GLN A 466 26.31 -20.20 6.89
N LYS A 467 25.34 -19.31 7.11
CA LYS A 467 24.50 -18.77 6.05
C LYS A 467 25.29 -17.92 5.06
N PHE A 468 26.26 -17.14 5.53
CA PHE A 468 27.17 -16.36 4.67
C PHE A 468 28.09 -17.26 3.84
N LEU A 469 28.70 -18.27 4.46
CA LEU A 469 29.55 -19.26 3.78
C LEU A 469 28.79 -20.08 2.73
N ASN A 470 27.48 -20.29 2.92
CA ASN A 470 26.60 -20.99 1.96
C ASN A 470 26.02 -20.07 0.86
N LEU A 471 26.08 -18.75 1.04
CA LEU A 471 25.66 -17.75 0.04
C LEU A 471 26.78 -17.37 -0.92
N THR A 472 28.02 -17.56 -0.48
CA THR A 472 29.25 -17.55 -1.29
C THR A 472 29.57 -18.92 -1.84
#